data_AF-A0A9J6EQA4-F1
#
_entry.id   AF-A0A9J6EQA4-F1
#
_cell.length_a   1.000
_cell.length_b   1.000
_cell.length_c   1.000
_cell.angle_alpha   90.00
_cell.angle_beta   90.00
_cell.angle_gamma   90.00
#
_symmetry.space_group_name_H-M   'P 1'
#
loop_
_entity.id
_entity.type
_entity.pdbx_description
1 polymer ?
#
loop_
_entity_poly.entity_id
_entity_poly.type
_entity_poly.pdbx_seq_one_letter_code
_entity_poly.pdbx_strand_id
1 'polypeptide(L)'
;MESEDYSFYRGLVFHLEHGVRTLSYELTFSVEVQEFGVMEMRDLKPGGRHLPVTEETTQEYVRLVCEEKMTGAMRRQLNAFLEGFFEIIPKRLIGIFNEQELELLISSLPSIDVDDLQAHTEYHKYQVTCGLILVVLCGVTNNIAL
;
A
#
# COMPACT_ATOMS: atom_id res chain seq x y z
N MET A 1 -0.47 -3.27 0.50
CA MET A 1 -1.24 -4.54 0.42
C MET A 1 -0.38 -5.76 0.56
N GLU A 2 0.79 -5.83 -0.10
CA GLU A 2 1.75 -6.91 0.15
C GLU A 2 2.13 -7.04 1.65
N SER A 3 2.26 -5.91 2.34
CA SER A 3 2.49 -5.82 3.79
C SER A 3 1.30 -6.18 4.68
N GLU A 4 0.06 -6.08 4.15
CA GLU A 4 -1.18 -6.19 4.94
C GLU A 4 -1.84 -7.57 4.77
N ASP A 5 -2.03 -8.00 3.51
CA ASP A 5 -2.62 -9.29 3.15
C ASP A 5 -1.95 -9.81 1.88
N TYR A 6 -0.91 -10.63 2.09
CA TYR A 6 -0.11 -11.21 1.02
C TYR A 6 -0.94 -12.13 0.11
N SER A 7 -1.88 -12.89 0.69
CA SER A 7 -2.69 -13.86 -0.06
C SER A 7 -3.63 -13.16 -1.03
N PHE A 8 -4.26 -12.09 -0.57
CA PHE A 8 -5.16 -11.28 -1.36
C PHE A 8 -4.41 -10.47 -2.42
N TYR A 9 -3.24 -9.92 -2.08
CA TYR A 9 -2.34 -9.27 -3.04
C TYR A 9 -1.98 -10.19 -4.21
N ARG A 10 -1.59 -11.43 -3.94
CA ARG A 10 -1.28 -12.43 -4.98
C ARG A 10 -2.49 -12.71 -5.87
N GLY A 11 -3.70 -12.75 -5.31
CA GLY A 11 -4.94 -12.89 -6.06
C GLY A 11 -5.19 -11.73 -7.03
N LEU A 12 -4.98 -10.48 -6.57
CA LEU A 12 -5.13 -9.30 -7.42
C LEU A 12 -4.09 -9.22 -8.54
N VAL A 13 -2.82 -9.53 -8.23
CA VAL A 13 -1.75 -9.61 -9.25
C VAL A 13 -2.10 -10.66 -10.30
N PHE A 14 -2.57 -11.83 -9.88
CA PHE A 14 -2.99 -12.88 -10.81
C PHE A 14 -4.12 -12.40 -11.74
N HIS A 15 -5.10 -11.65 -11.22
CA HIS A 15 -6.19 -11.09 -12.04
C HIS A 15 -5.70 -10.05 -13.04
N LEU A 16 -4.71 -9.23 -12.67
CA LEU A 16 -4.11 -8.24 -13.57
C LEU A 16 -3.30 -8.91 -14.68
N GLU A 17 -2.60 -10.01 -14.39
CA GLU A 17 -1.73 -10.70 -15.35
C GLU A 17 -2.48 -11.65 -16.30
N HIS A 18 -3.52 -12.33 -15.82
CA HIS A 18 -4.19 -13.42 -16.57
C HIS A 18 -5.60 -13.05 -17.07
N GLY A 19 -6.07 -11.85 -16.74
CA GLY A 19 -7.37 -11.33 -17.15
C GLY A 19 -8.57 -12.02 -16.50
N VAL A 20 -9.70 -11.32 -16.47
CA VAL A 20 -10.93 -11.77 -15.80
C VAL A 20 -11.58 -12.97 -16.49
N ARG A 21 -11.30 -13.20 -17.79
CA ARG A 21 -11.96 -14.24 -18.60
C ARG A 21 -11.54 -15.66 -18.25
N THR A 22 -10.36 -15.83 -17.64
CA THR A 22 -9.77 -17.15 -17.33
C THR A 22 -10.38 -17.76 -16.07
N LEU A 23 -10.94 -16.92 -15.21
CA LEU A 23 -11.57 -17.29 -13.95
C LEU A 23 -13.08 -17.16 -14.18
N SER A 24 -13.82 -18.26 -14.23
CA SER A 24 -15.28 -18.29 -14.47
C SER A 24 -16.13 -17.63 -13.37
N TYR A 25 -15.60 -16.64 -12.65
CA TYR A 25 -16.25 -15.85 -11.64
C TYR A 25 -16.81 -14.58 -12.28
N GLU A 26 -18.13 -14.40 -12.20
CA GLU A 26 -18.79 -13.14 -12.52
C GLU A 26 -18.47 -12.12 -11.40
N LEU A 27 -17.30 -11.48 -11.52
CA LEU A 27 -16.93 -10.38 -10.63
C LEU A 27 -17.81 -9.17 -10.93
N THR A 28 -18.29 -8.52 -9.87
CA THR A 28 -19.02 -7.26 -9.93
C THR A 28 -18.29 -6.20 -9.11
N PHE A 29 -18.63 -4.93 -9.30
CA PHE A 29 -18.04 -3.83 -8.54
C PHE A 29 -18.60 -3.72 -7.11
N SER A 30 -18.56 -4.82 -6.37
CA SER A 30 -19.01 -4.90 -4.98
C SER A 30 -18.19 -5.92 -4.21
N VAL A 31 -18.04 -5.69 -2.90
CA VAL A 31 -17.28 -6.57 -2.01
C VAL A 31 -18.07 -6.86 -0.75
N GLU A 32 -17.86 -8.05 -0.21
CA GLU A 32 -18.36 -8.41 1.10
C GLU A 32 -17.40 -7.86 2.17
N VAL A 33 -17.95 -7.08 3.11
CA VAL A 33 -17.20 -6.45 4.20
C VAL A 33 -17.78 -6.95 5.52
N GLN A 34 -16.89 -7.37 6.42
CA GLN A 34 -17.26 -7.72 7.78
C GLN A 34 -16.94 -6.55 8.71
N GLU A 35 -17.95 -5.83 9.18
CA GLU A 35 -17.81 -4.71 10.12
C GLU A 35 -18.59 -5.02 11.39
N PHE A 36 -17.93 -4.95 12.55
CA PHE A 36 -18.54 -5.18 13.87
C PHE A 36 -19.32 -6.51 14.00
N GLY A 37 -18.86 -7.56 13.31
CA GLY A 37 -19.50 -8.88 13.30
C GLY A 37 -20.68 -9.01 12.33
N VAL A 38 -21.00 -7.96 11.57
CA VAL A 38 -22.04 -7.97 10.55
C VAL A 38 -21.39 -8.08 9.17
N MET A 39 -21.87 -9.02 8.35
CA MET A 39 -21.48 -9.12 6.94
C MET A 39 -22.39 -8.20 6.12
N GLU A 40 -21.81 -7.26 5.38
CA GLU A 40 -22.51 -6.34 4.50
C GLU A 40 -21.91 -6.40 3.09
N MET A 41 -22.77 -6.37 2.07
CA MET A 41 -22.35 -6.21 0.68
C MET A 41 -22.26 -4.72 0.35
N ARG A 42 -21.05 -4.24 0.06
CA ARG A 42 -20.78 -2.83 -0.21
C ARG A 42 -20.42 -2.63 -1.68
N ASP A 43 -21.11 -1.70 -2.31
CA ASP A 43 -20.83 -1.30 -3.69
C ASP A 43 -19.54 -0.47 -3.73
N LEU A 44 -18.57 -0.85 -4.55
CA LEU A 44 -17.32 -0.13 -4.75
C LEU A 44 -17.51 1.18 -5.54
N LYS A 45 -18.56 1.24 -6.35
CA LYS A 45 -19.03 2.42 -7.08
C LYS A 45 -20.56 2.41 -7.18
N PRO A 46 -21.21 3.54 -7.49
CA PRO A 46 -22.68 3.58 -7.53
C PRO A 46 -23.28 2.48 -8.41
N GLY A 47 -24.10 1.61 -7.82
CA GLY A 47 -24.72 0.47 -8.52
C GLY A 47 -23.77 -0.70 -8.84
N GLY A 48 -22.61 -0.75 -8.19
CA GLY A 48 -21.51 -1.66 -8.50
C GLY A 48 -21.87 -3.14 -8.51
N ARG A 49 -22.77 -3.59 -7.62
CA ARG A 49 -23.33 -4.97 -7.62
C ARG A 49 -23.98 -5.42 -8.94
N HIS A 50 -24.39 -4.49 -9.80
CA HIS A 50 -25.00 -4.78 -11.10
C HIS A 50 -24.05 -4.54 -12.26
N LEU A 51 -22.82 -4.09 -11.98
CA LEU A 51 -21.81 -3.78 -12.99
C LEU A 51 -20.78 -4.91 -12.99
N PRO A 52 -20.73 -5.74 -14.04
CA PRO A 52 -19.71 -6.77 -14.16
C PRO A 52 -18.35 -6.13 -14.43
N VAL A 53 -17.30 -6.76 -13.89
CA VAL A 53 -15.91 -6.38 -14.16
C VAL A 53 -15.52 -6.97 -15.53
N THR A 54 -15.18 -6.08 -16.45
CA THR A 54 -14.64 -6.42 -17.77
C THR A 54 -13.12 -6.30 -17.77
N GLU A 55 -12.45 -6.84 -18.79
CA GLU A 55 -11.00 -6.76 -18.94
C GLU A 55 -10.49 -5.31 -18.89
N GLU A 56 -11.19 -4.40 -19.57
CA GLU A 56 -10.93 -2.96 -19.60
C GLU A 56 -11.10 -2.27 -18.24
N THR A 57 -11.96 -2.81 -17.38
CA THR A 57 -12.31 -2.22 -16.08
C THR A 57 -11.66 -2.94 -14.90
N THR A 58 -10.85 -3.97 -15.16
CA THR A 58 -10.10 -4.75 -14.16
C THR A 58 -9.22 -3.86 -13.29
N GLN A 59 -8.50 -2.93 -13.90
CA GLN A 59 -7.59 -2.03 -13.17
C GLN A 59 -8.35 -1.09 -12.23
N GLU A 60 -9.52 -0.61 -12.66
CA GLU A 60 -10.42 0.18 -11.82
C GLU A 60 -10.93 -0.65 -10.64
N TYR A 61 -11.40 -1.87 -10.90
CA TYR A 61 -11.87 -2.79 -9.88
C TYR A 61 -10.78 -3.06 -8.82
N VAL A 62 -9.58 -3.44 -9.25
CA VAL A 62 -8.46 -3.70 -8.34
C VAL A 62 -8.19 -2.47 -7.48
N ARG A 63 -8.11 -1.27 -8.07
CA ARG A 63 -7.88 -0.03 -7.32
C ARG A 63 -8.94 0.19 -6.25
N LEU A 64 -10.22 0.08 -6.59
CA LEU A 64 -11.32 0.31 -5.65
C LEU A 64 -11.35 -0.73 -4.52
N VAL A 65 -11.07 -1.99 -4.85
CA VAL A 65 -10.93 -3.07 -3.87
C VAL A 65 -9.77 -2.81 -2.92
N CYS A 66 -8.61 -2.38 -3.42
CA CYS A 66 -7.48 -2.00 -2.60
C CYS A 66 -7.87 -0.88 -1.62
N GLU A 67 -8.55 0.16 -2.11
CA GLU A 67 -8.98 1.30 -1.30
C GLU A 67 -9.95 0.90 -0.19
N GLU A 68 -10.97 0.10 -0.51
CA GLU A 68 -11.96 -0.38 0.48
C GLU A 68 -11.31 -1.32 1.51
N LYS A 69 -10.36 -2.17 1.11
CA LYS A 69 -9.62 -3.03 2.05
C LYS A 69 -8.69 -2.25 2.96
N MET A 70 -8.00 -1.23 2.45
CA MET A 70 -7.05 -0.45 3.25
C MET A 70 -7.74 0.56 4.17
N THR A 71 -8.85 1.16 3.74
CA THR A 71 -9.45 2.29 4.46
C THR A 71 -10.90 2.05 4.90
N GLY A 72 -11.61 1.07 4.33
CA GLY A 72 -13.06 0.89 4.53
C GLY A 72 -13.47 0.83 6.00
N ALA A 73 -12.90 -0.12 6.75
CA ALA A 73 -13.23 -0.37 8.15
C ALA A 73 -12.85 0.77 9.11
N MET A 74 -11.90 1.62 8.71
CA MET A 74 -11.40 2.73 9.53
C MET A 74 -11.74 4.11 8.96
N ARG A 75 -12.58 4.19 7.92
CA ARG A 75 -12.82 5.43 7.18
C ARG A 75 -13.38 6.54 8.07
N ARG A 76 -14.24 6.20 9.02
CA ARG A 76 -14.80 7.18 9.97
C ARG A 76 -13.72 7.72 10.91
N GLN A 77 -12.90 6.83 11.46
CA GLN A 77 -11.81 7.16 12.39
C GLN A 77 -10.74 7.98 11.70
N LEU A 78 -10.36 7.58 10.47
CA LEU A 78 -9.41 8.29 9.64
C LEU A 78 -9.91 9.69 9.26
N ASN A 79 -11.18 9.82 8.87
CA ASN A 79 -11.76 11.14 8.55
C ASN A 79 -11.77 12.08 9.76
N ALA A 80 -12.15 11.59 10.94
CA ALA A 80 -12.13 12.39 12.16
C ALA A 80 -10.70 12.82 12.55
N PHE A 81 -9.72 11.92 12.39
CA PHE A 81 -8.32 12.26 12.58
C PHE A 81 -7.85 13.34 11.60
N LEU A 82 -8.15 13.17 10.30
CA LEU A 82 -7.76 14.12 9.26
C LEU A 82 -8.41 15.49 9.47
N GLU A 83 -9.67 15.54 9.93
CA GLU A 83 -10.36 16.78 10.26
C GLU A 83 -9.60 17.54 11.36
N GLY A 84 -9.34 16.90 12.51
CA GLY A 84 -8.58 17.53 13.59
C GLY A 84 -7.13 17.87 13.21
N PHE A 85 -6.48 17.03 12.40
CA PHE A 85 -5.13 17.29 11.90
C PHE A 85 -5.10 18.53 11.00
N PHE A 86 -6.07 18.67 10.09
CA PHE A 86 -6.13 19.80 9.16
C PHE A 86 -6.67 21.10 9.76
N GLU A 87 -7.37 21.04 10.90
CA GLU A 87 -7.70 22.22 11.70
C GLU A 87 -6.43 22.92 12.24
N ILE A 88 -5.43 22.13 12.62
CA ILE A 88 -4.16 22.65 13.16
C ILE A 88 -3.19 22.98 12.03
N ILE A 89 -3.04 22.07 11.06
CA ILE A 89 -2.07 22.20 9.97
C ILE A 89 -2.82 22.26 8.63
N PRO A 90 -2.82 23.42 7.93
CA PRO A 90 -3.50 23.55 6.66
C PRO A 90 -3.05 22.50 5.65
N LYS A 91 -4.02 21.78 5.05
CA LYS A 91 -3.79 20.72 4.06
C LYS A 91 -2.82 21.11 2.93
N ARG A 92 -2.85 22.37 2.50
CA ARG A 92 -1.94 22.91 1.45
C ARG A 92 -0.46 22.83 1.80
N LEU A 93 -0.11 22.88 3.09
CA LEU A 93 1.28 22.83 3.55
C LEU A 93 1.80 21.41 3.62
N ILE A 94 0.93 20.44 3.91
CA ILE A 94 1.29 19.02 3.95
C ILE A 94 1.27 18.41 2.55
N GLY A 95 0.41 18.88 1.66
CA GLY A 95 0.27 18.34 0.30
C GLY A 95 1.46 18.55 -0.64
N ILE A 96 2.53 19.23 -0.20
CA ILE A 96 3.78 19.34 -0.96
C ILE A 96 4.75 18.17 -0.70
N PHE A 97 4.56 17.46 0.42
CA PHE A 97 5.41 16.34 0.82
C PHE A 97 4.84 15.01 0.29
N ASN A 98 5.72 14.10 -0.10
CA ASN A 98 5.34 12.71 -0.36
C ASN A 98 5.18 11.93 0.96
N GLU A 99 4.73 10.68 0.90
CA GLU A 99 4.50 9.85 2.09
C GLU A 99 5.75 9.62 2.93
N GLN A 100 6.93 9.48 2.30
CA GLN A 100 8.20 9.25 3.00
C GLN A 100 8.71 10.52 3.69
N GLU A 101 8.59 11.68 3.03
CA GLU A 101 8.96 12.98 3.60
C GLU A 101 8.04 13.37 4.75
N LEU A 102 6.74 13.07 4.65
CA LEU A 102 5.79 13.31 5.72
C LEU A 102 6.09 12.44 6.95
N GLU A 103 6.46 11.17 6.73
CA GLU A 103 6.91 10.28 7.79
C GLU A 103 8.17 10.85 8.49
N LEU A 104 9.18 11.26 7.71
CA LEU A 104 10.40 11.86 8.24
C LEU A 104 10.13 13.18 8.99
N LEU A 105 9.19 13.99 8.52
CA LEU A 105 8.81 15.25 9.17
C LEU A 105 8.22 15.02 10.56
N ILE A 106 7.40 13.97 10.71
CA ILE A 106 6.73 13.65 11.98
C ILE A 106 7.68 12.90 12.92
N SER A 107 8.44 11.93 12.37
CA SER A 107 9.27 11.00 13.14
C SER A 107 10.70 11.48 13.36
N SER A 108 11.12 12.58 12.72
CA SER A 108 12.50 13.07 12.61
C SER A 108 13.44 12.10 11.88
N LEU A 109 14.65 12.55 11.52
CA LEU A 109 15.65 11.73 10.85
C LEU A 109 16.31 10.77 11.86
N PRO A 110 16.13 9.45 11.73
CA PRO A 110 16.86 8.50 12.57
C PRO A 110 18.33 8.43 12.12
N SER A 111 19.26 8.36 13.06
CA SER A 111 20.64 8.00 12.76
C SER A 111 20.72 6.50 12.54
N ILE A 112 21.05 6.08 11.31
CA ILE A 112 21.23 4.67 10.96
C ILE A 112 22.69 4.29 11.20
N ASP A 113 22.93 3.31 12.07
CA ASP A 113 24.25 2.70 12.22
C ASP A 113 24.46 1.66 11.12
N VAL A 114 25.40 1.95 10.22
CA VAL A 114 25.67 1.11 9.06
C VAL A 114 26.45 -0.15 9.44
N ASP A 115 27.31 -0.08 10.46
CA ASP A 115 28.06 -1.25 10.92
C ASP A 115 27.10 -2.27 11.54
N ASP A 116 26.12 -1.79 12.32
CA ASP A 116 25.06 -2.61 12.89
C ASP A 116 24.14 -3.22 11.80
N LEU A 117 23.73 -2.41 10.83
CA LEU A 117 22.92 -2.88 9.70
C LEU A 117 23.66 -3.97 8.89
N GLN A 118 24.97 -3.79 8.65
CA GLN A 118 25.79 -4.76 7.92
C GLN A 118 25.95 -6.06 8.70
N ALA A 119 26.12 -6.00 10.02
CA ALA A 119 26.25 -7.17 10.88
C ALA A 119 24.98 -8.04 10.93
N HIS A 120 23.82 -7.43 10.71
CA HIS A 120 22.51 -8.09 10.82
C HIS A 120 21.77 -8.29 9.48
N THR A 121 22.45 -8.13 8.34
CA THR A 121 21.86 -8.34 7.00
C THR A 121 22.18 -9.74 6.44
N GLU A 122 21.15 -10.48 6.02
CA GLU A 122 21.29 -11.76 5.31
C GLU A 122 21.26 -11.59 3.79
N TYR A 123 22.16 -12.28 3.07
CA TYR A 123 22.27 -12.20 1.61
C TYR A 123 21.79 -13.48 0.95
N HIS A 124 20.68 -13.41 0.20
CA HIS A 124 20.21 -14.53 -0.61
C HIS A 124 20.72 -14.41 -2.05
N LYS A 125 21.40 -15.46 -2.54
CA LYS A 125 22.00 -15.56 -3.90
C LYS A 125 23.15 -14.60 -4.19
N TYR A 126 23.60 -13.81 -3.20
CA TYR A 126 24.75 -12.92 -3.30
C TYR A 126 25.75 -13.20 -2.18
N GLN A 127 27.02 -12.86 -2.43
CA GLN A 127 28.09 -12.89 -1.43
C GLN A 127 28.48 -11.46 -1.06
N VAL A 128 28.91 -11.22 0.18
CA VAL A 128 29.31 -9.88 0.70
C VAL A 128 30.37 -9.19 -0.18
N THR A 129 31.20 -9.98 -0.87
CA THR A 129 32.25 -9.52 -1.79
C THR A 129 31.74 -9.11 -3.17
N CYS A 130 30.44 -9.26 -3.45
CA CYS A 130 29.86 -8.86 -4.73
C CYS A 130 29.84 -7.33 -4.82
N GLY A 131 30.39 -6.79 -5.92
CA GLY A 131 30.48 -5.33 -6.10
C GLY A 131 29.15 -4.58 -5.99
N LEU A 132 28.02 -5.26 -6.25
CA LEU A 132 26.68 -4.71 -6.06
C LEU A 132 26.36 -4.42 -4.58
N ILE A 133 26.76 -5.30 -3.65
CA ILE A 133 26.53 -5.10 -2.20
C ILE A 133 27.40 -3.97 -1.67
N LEU A 134 28.64 -3.87 -2.16
CA LEU A 134 29.56 -2.79 -1.81
C LEU A 134 29.02 -1.43 -2.26
N VAL A 135 28.43 -1.32 -3.45
CA VAL A 135 27.86 -0.07 -3.98
C VAL A 135 26.58 0.32 -3.25
N VAL A 136 25.71 -0.64 -2.90
CA VAL A 136 24.46 -0.34 -2.19
C VAL A 136 24.74 0.11 -0.76
N LEU A 137 25.58 -0.61 -0.01
CA LEU A 137 25.94 -0.19 1.36
C LEU A 137 26.76 1.10 1.38
N CYS A 138 27.72 1.28 0.45
CA CYS A 138 28.53 2.49 0.37
C CYS A 138 27.76 3.70 -0.21
N GLY A 139 26.70 3.45 -0.98
CA GLY A 139 25.77 4.49 -1.44
C GLY A 139 24.89 5.00 -0.30
N VAL A 140 24.45 4.11 0.59
CA VAL A 140 23.68 4.45 1.81
C VAL A 140 24.55 5.22 2.82
N THR A 141 25.83 4.85 3.01
CA THR A 141 26.74 5.58 3.90
C THR A 141 27.05 7.01 3.43
N ASN A 142 27.13 7.23 2.11
CA ASN A 142 27.48 8.54 1.55
C ASN A 142 26.30 9.51 1.39
N ASN A 143 25.05 9.02 1.38
CA ASN A 143 23.86 9.88 1.21
C ASN A 143 23.20 10.33 2.54
N ILE A 144 23.53 9.69 3.66
CA ILE A 144 23.01 10.05 5.00
C ILE A 144 23.87 11.15 5.67
N ALA A 145 25.01 11.51 5.08
CA ALA A 145 25.97 12.47 5.64
C ALA A 145 25.81 13.93 5.14
N LEU A 146 24.68 14.32 4.54
CA LEU A 146 24.38 15.71 4.15
C LEU A 146 23.12 16.24 4.84
#